data_AF-A0A6J8CXI8-F1
#
_entry.id   AF-A0A6J8CXI8-F1
#
_cell.length_a   1.000
_cell.length_b   1.000
_cell.length_c   1.000
_cell.angle_alpha   90.00
_cell.angle_beta   90.00
_cell.angle_gamma   90.00
#
_symmetry.space_group_name_H-M   'P 1'
#
loop_
_entity.id
_entity.type
_entity.pdbx_description
1 polymer ?
#
loop_
_entity_poly.entity_id
_entity_poly.type
_entity_poly.pdbx_seq_one_letter_code
_entity_poly.pdbx_strand_id
1 'polypeptide(L)'
;MLQKNTVPVNQSDGDVPASKTDNDVPVSLEDGDVHISQPPIDGDVLVSLADGDVPVSQSVGDVPVSQSYGDVPVSQSDGDVPVSQSDGNVLVSQSDGDVPVSQSDGDIPVSLSDGDVPVSLADYDVCVSQSDKSLLVSQVMTVLSASQIVVFVCF
;
A
#
# COMPACT_ATOMS: atom_id res chain seq x y z
N MET A 1 -27.00 -14.97 10.79
CA MET A 1 -26.64 -14.20 9.58
C MET A 1 -26.32 -12.79 10.05
N LEU A 2 -25.06 -12.51 10.41
CA LEU A 2 -24.63 -11.13 10.70
C LEU A 2 -24.56 -10.44 9.34
N GLN A 3 -25.41 -9.44 9.09
CA GLN A 3 -25.22 -8.55 7.94
C GLN A 3 -23.91 -7.81 8.19
N LYS A 4 -22.87 -8.10 7.40
CA LYS A 4 -21.68 -7.25 7.33
C LYS A 4 -22.17 -5.87 6.90
N ASN A 5 -22.10 -4.90 7.81
CA ASN A 5 -22.64 -3.57 7.58
C ASN A 5 -21.50 -2.70 7.03
N THR A 6 -21.24 -2.85 5.74
CA THR A 6 -20.28 -2.03 5.00
C THR A 6 -20.88 -0.65 4.79
N VAL A 7 -20.27 0.38 5.38
CA VAL A 7 -20.66 1.78 5.17
C VAL A 7 -19.65 2.40 4.20
N PRO A 8 -20.04 2.66 2.94
CA PRO A 8 -19.16 3.39 2.02
C PRO A 8 -19.01 4.82 2.50
N VAL A 9 -17.76 5.28 2.63
CA VAL A 9 -17.44 6.68 2.88
C VAL A 9 -17.13 7.31 1.52
N ASN A 10 -18.00 8.20 1.07
CA ASN A 10 -17.78 8.99 -0.13
C ASN A 10 -17.81 10.47 0.26
N GLN A 11 -16.67 11.14 0.18
CA GLN A 11 -16.56 12.57 0.47
C GLN A 11 -15.80 13.26 -0.66
N SER A 12 -16.16 14.50 -0.95
CA SER A 12 -15.40 15.35 -1.86
C SER A 12 -14.07 15.77 -1.25
N ASP A 13 -14.07 15.96 0.07
CA ASP A 13 -12.99 16.58 0.83
C ASP A 13 -12.97 16.10 2.29
N GLY A 14 -11.77 16.08 2.86
CA GLY A 14 -11.52 15.94 4.30
C GLY A 14 -11.04 14.56 4.74
N ASP A 15 -10.40 14.54 5.90
CA ASP A 15 -9.66 13.36 6.36
C ASP A 15 -10.60 12.29 6.91
N VAL A 16 -10.37 11.03 6.49
CA VAL A 16 -11.14 9.87 6.95
C VAL A 16 -10.28 9.05 7.91
N PRO A 17 -10.58 9.07 9.22
CA PRO A 17 -9.97 8.12 10.14
C PRO A 17 -10.67 6.76 10.00
N ALA A 18 -9.97 5.80 9.41
CA ALA A 18 -10.40 4.40 9.42
C ALA A 18 -9.83 3.75 10.69
N SER A 19 -10.73 3.38 11.62
CA SER A 19 -10.34 2.66 12.84
C SER A 19 -11.35 1.54 13.13
N LYS A 20 -10.82 0.36 13.43
CA LYS A 20 -11.52 -0.81 13.95
C LYS A 20 -12.85 -1.15 13.28
N THR A 21 -12.78 -1.89 12.17
CA THR A 21 -13.95 -2.46 11.50
C THR A 21 -13.77 -3.95 11.28
N ASP A 22 -14.72 -4.75 11.76
CA ASP A 22 -14.82 -6.19 11.44
C ASP A 22 -15.43 -6.41 10.03
N ASN A 23 -15.80 -5.32 9.36
CA ASN A 23 -16.41 -5.29 8.04
C ASN A 23 -15.53 -4.50 7.08
N ASP A 24 -15.70 -4.83 5.81
CA ASP A 24 -14.98 -4.21 4.72
C ASP A 24 -15.44 -2.75 4.59
N VAL A 25 -14.50 -1.80 4.50
CA VAL A 25 -14.76 -0.36 4.44
C VAL A 25 -14.25 0.20 3.11
N PRO A 26 -15.13 0.48 2.14
CA PRO A 26 -14.77 1.23 0.95
C PRO A 26 -14.79 2.72 1.28
N VAL A 27 -13.64 3.37 1.09
CA VAL A 27 -13.44 4.82 1.18
C VAL A 27 -13.17 5.34 -0.23
N SER A 28 -13.88 6.39 -0.63
CA SER A 28 -13.68 7.08 -1.89
C SER A 28 -13.65 8.57 -1.65
N LEU A 29 -12.50 9.21 -1.88
CA LEU A 29 -12.37 10.67 -1.82
C LEU A 29 -11.88 11.23 -3.15
N GLU A 30 -12.31 12.45 -3.47
CA GLU A 30 -11.66 13.22 -4.54
C GLU A 30 -10.35 13.79 -3.97
N ASP A 31 -10.44 14.61 -2.92
CA ASP A 31 -9.28 15.19 -2.25
C ASP A 31 -9.26 14.87 -0.74
N GLY A 32 -8.11 14.52 -0.17
CA GLY A 32 -7.91 14.40 1.28
C GLY A 32 -7.36 13.06 1.75
N ASP A 33 -6.99 12.99 3.03
CA ASP A 33 -6.15 11.92 3.54
C ASP A 33 -6.96 10.80 4.22
N VAL A 34 -6.50 9.56 4.10
CA VAL A 34 -7.11 8.40 4.78
C VAL A 34 -6.15 7.84 5.82
N HIS A 35 -6.47 8.11 7.08
CA HIS A 35 -5.61 7.71 8.20
C HIS A 35 -6.09 6.38 8.79
N ILE A 36 -5.34 5.31 8.50
CA ILE A 36 -5.55 4.00 9.12
C ILE A 36 -4.69 3.92 10.37
N SER A 37 -5.35 4.02 11.53
CA SER A 37 -4.69 4.14 12.83
C SER A 37 -5.25 3.17 13.88
N GLN A 38 -4.48 2.95 14.94
CA GLN A 38 -4.78 1.94 15.97
C GLN A 38 -6.17 2.11 16.61
N PRO A 39 -6.81 1.00 17.07
CA PRO A 39 -6.32 -0.39 17.05
C PRO A 39 -6.35 -1.04 15.65
N PRO A 40 -5.63 -2.16 15.44
CA PRO A 40 -5.53 -2.79 14.13
C PRO A 40 -6.92 -3.13 13.56
N ILE A 41 -7.07 -2.94 12.26
CA ILE A 41 -8.29 -3.25 11.53
C ILE A 41 -8.22 -4.73 11.12
N ASP A 42 -9.20 -5.53 11.56
CA ASP A 42 -9.31 -6.95 11.21
C ASP A 42 -10.03 -7.16 9.87
N GLY A 43 -10.82 -6.18 9.41
CA GLY A 43 -11.49 -6.17 8.12
C GLY A 43 -10.73 -5.40 7.03
N ASP A 44 -11.14 -5.62 5.78
CA ASP A 44 -10.44 -5.03 4.63
C ASP A 44 -10.81 -3.56 4.43
N VAL A 45 -9.84 -2.71 4.12
CA VAL A 45 -10.07 -1.28 3.86
C VAL A 45 -9.71 -0.96 2.42
N LEU A 46 -10.73 -0.70 1.61
CA LEU A 46 -10.56 -0.39 0.20
C LEU A 46 -10.55 1.13 0.02
N VAL A 47 -9.39 1.68 -0.30
CA VAL A 47 -9.19 3.12 -0.42
C VAL A 47 -9.07 3.51 -1.88
N SER A 48 -9.90 4.47 -2.30
CA SER A 48 -9.85 5.08 -3.63
C SER A 48 -9.73 6.59 -3.49
N LEU A 49 -8.62 7.18 -3.93
CA LEU A 49 -8.40 8.63 -3.86
C LEU A 49 -8.08 9.21 -5.25
N ALA A 50 -8.43 10.46 -5.50
CA ALA A 50 -7.83 11.17 -6.64
C ALA A 50 -6.52 11.83 -6.19
N ASP A 51 -6.54 12.59 -5.10
CA ASP A 51 -5.37 13.25 -4.50
C ASP A 51 -5.41 13.15 -2.96
N GLY A 52 -4.32 12.73 -2.33
CA GLY A 52 -4.20 12.65 -0.87
C GLY A 52 -3.35 11.48 -0.39
N ASP A 53 -2.93 11.55 0.87
CA ASP A 53 -2.05 10.55 1.47
C ASP A 53 -2.84 9.45 2.21
N VAL A 54 -2.30 8.23 2.22
CA VAL A 54 -2.88 7.09 2.94
C VAL A 54 -1.90 6.53 3.96
N PRO A 55 -1.72 7.19 5.12
CA PRO A 55 -0.88 6.65 6.17
C PRO A 55 -1.55 5.45 6.85
N VAL A 56 -0.90 4.30 6.72
CA VAL A 56 -1.27 3.04 7.38
C VAL A 56 -0.31 2.79 8.54
N SER A 57 -0.80 3.01 9.76
CA SER A 57 0.01 2.73 10.96
C SER A 57 0.07 1.23 11.25
N GLN A 58 -1.09 0.56 11.32
CA GLN A 58 -1.24 -0.86 11.60
C GLN A 58 -2.53 -1.41 10.97
N SER A 59 -2.43 -2.48 10.19
CA SER A 59 -3.57 -3.27 9.72
C SER A 59 -3.31 -4.77 9.87
N VAL A 60 -4.37 -5.53 10.14
CA VAL A 60 -4.34 -7.01 10.11
C VAL A 60 -5.05 -7.54 8.87
N GLY A 61 -6.15 -6.89 8.46
CA GLY A 61 -6.81 -7.12 7.18
C GLY A 61 -6.09 -6.47 6.00
N ASP A 62 -6.58 -6.79 4.81
CA ASP A 62 -5.99 -6.32 3.56
C ASP A 62 -6.33 -4.83 3.34
N VAL A 63 -5.37 -4.07 2.82
CA VAL A 63 -5.54 -2.63 2.56
C VAL A 63 -5.26 -2.32 1.09
N PRO A 64 -6.20 -2.61 0.18
CA PRO A 64 -6.09 -2.17 -1.20
C PRO A 64 -6.20 -0.65 -1.32
N VAL A 65 -5.14 -0.03 -1.83
CA VAL A 65 -5.06 1.42 -2.08
C VAL A 65 -4.98 1.69 -3.58
N SER A 66 -5.89 2.52 -4.07
CA SER A 66 -5.89 3.02 -5.45
C SER A 66 -5.93 4.54 -5.42
N GLN A 67 -4.88 5.21 -5.87
CA GLN A 67 -4.87 6.68 -5.92
C GLN A 67 -4.27 7.24 -7.20
N SER A 68 -4.58 8.49 -7.56
CA SER A 68 -3.90 9.11 -8.72
C SER A 68 -2.62 9.81 -8.25
N TYR A 69 -2.72 10.58 -7.17
CA TYR A 69 -1.62 11.34 -6.57
C TYR A 69 -1.60 11.16 -5.06
N GLY A 70 -0.41 11.02 -4.47
CA GLY A 70 -0.21 11.00 -3.02
C GLY A 70 0.78 9.93 -2.57
N ASP A 71 1.20 10.02 -1.31
CA ASP A 71 2.10 9.06 -0.70
C ASP A 71 1.34 8.01 0.12
N VAL A 72 1.84 6.77 0.13
CA VAL A 72 1.30 5.67 0.95
C VAL A 72 2.37 5.19 1.93
N PRO A 73 2.48 5.80 3.12
CA PRO A 73 3.37 5.31 4.16
C PRO A 73 2.68 4.21 4.98
N VAL A 74 3.19 2.98 4.84
CA VAL A 74 2.79 1.80 5.61
C VAL A 74 3.87 1.50 6.66
N SER A 75 3.50 1.63 7.93
CA SER A 75 4.40 1.34 9.04
C SER A 75 4.44 -0.16 9.35
N GLN A 76 3.28 -0.78 9.56
CA GLN A 76 3.12 -2.20 9.85
C GLN A 76 1.84 -2.73 9.22
N SER A 77 1.92 -3.87 8.54
CA SER A 77 0.74 -4.57 8.03
C SER A 77 0.93 -6.08 8.09
N ASP A 78 0.01 -6.79 8.73
CA ASP A 78 0.03 -8.25 8.76
C ASP A 78 -0.69 -8.85 7.54
N GLY A 79 -1.57 -8.08 6.89
CA GLY A 79 -2.31 -8.45 5.69
C GLY A 79 -1.64 -7.96 4.40
N ASP A 80 -2.28 -8.22 3.26
CA ASP A 80 -1.76 -7.80 1.96
C ASP A 80 -2.07 -6.31 1.73
N VAL A 81 -1.10 -5.59 1.15
CA VAL A 81 -1.24 -4.15 0.87
C VAL A 81 -1.00 -3.89 -0.62
N PRO A 82 -1.99 -4.18 -1.48
CA PRO A 82 -1.87 -3.87 -2.90
C PRO A 82 -2.02 -2.36 -3.11
N VAL A 83 -1.00 -1.74 -3.70
CA VAL A 83 -0.99 -0.30 -3.99
C VAL A 83 -0.94 -0.09 -5.49
N SER A 84 -1.91 0.66 -6.01
CA SER A 84 -1.94 1.14 -7.40
C SER A 84 -2.01 2.65 -7.41
N GLN A 85 -0.96 3.32 -7.90
CA GLN A 85 -0.97 4.77 -8.04
C GLN A 85 -0.44 5.28 -9.36
N SER A 86 -0.75 6.53 -9.75
CA SER A 86 -0.11 7.11 -10.93
C SER A 86 1.23 7.72 -10.52
N ASP A 87 1.19 8.69 -9.61
CA ASP A 87 2.37 9.39 -9.11
C ASP A 87 2.39 9.44 -7.58
N GLY A 88 3.54 9.17 -6.97
CA GLY A 88 3.72 9.24 -5.52
C GLY A 88 4.68 8.19 -4.98
N ASN A 89 5.01 8.27 -3.69
CA ASN A 89 5.93 7.33 -3.07
C ASN A 89 5.18 6.29 -2.23
N VAL A 90 5.62 5.04 -2.30
CA VAL A 90 5.11 3.97 -1.42
C VAL A 90 6.21 3.57 -0.46
N LEU A 91 6.05 3.94 0.81
CA LEU A 91 7.02 3.59 1.85
C LEU A 91 6.46 2.46 2.70
N VAL A 92 7.12 1.31 2.69
CA VAL A 92 6.73 0.17 3.52
C VAL A 92 7.84 -0.14 4.50
N SER A 93 7.57 0.07 5.78
CA SER A 93 8.54 -0.21 6.84
C SER A 93 8.56 -1.68 7.22
N GLN A 94 7.39 -2.26 7.49
CA GLN A 94 7.21 -3.68 7.84
C GLN A 94 5.89 -4.20 7.26
N SER A 95 5.95 -5.34 6.59
CA SER A 95 4.76 -6.05 6.12
C SER A 95 4.97 -7.56 6.17
N ASP A 96 4.07 -8.30 6.81
CA ASP A 96 4.13 -9.76 6.84
C ASP A 96 3.45 -10.38 5.60
N GLY A 97 2.46 -9.67 5.04
CA GLY A 97 1.75 -10.00 3.81
C GLY A 97 2.45 -9.56 2.53
N ASP A 98 1.84 -9.86 1.39
CA ASP A 98 2.34 -9.49 0.08
C ASP A 98 2.04 -8.02 -0.21
N VAL A 99 2.99 -7.33 -0.85
CA VAL A 99 2.88 -5.89 -1.15
C VAL A 99 3.07 -5.68 -2.65
N PRO A 100 2.05 -5.97 -3.48
CA PRO A 100 2.13 -5.68 -4.90
C PRO A 100 1.97 -4.17 -5.12
N VAL A 101 2.97 -3.55 -5.73
CA VAL A 101 2.96 -2.11 -6.03
C VAL A 101 3.01 -1.89 -7.53
N SER A 102 2.05 -1.15 -8.05
CA SER A 102 2.01 -0.71 -9.44
C SER A 102 1.89 0.81 -9.47
N GLN A 103 2.92 1.50 -9.95
CA GLN A 103 2.82 2.94 -10.18
C GLN A 103 3.54 3.39 -11.44
N SER A 104 3.22 4.59 -11.93
CA SER A 104 3.87 5.13 -13.12
C SER A 104 5.18 5.82 -12.72
N ASP A 105 5.10 6.78 -11.79
CA ASP A 105 6.24 7.53 -11.28
C ASP A 105 6.31 7.52 -9.74
N GLY A 106 7.54 7.54 -9.21
CA GLY A 106 7.84 7.70 -7.78
C GLY A 106 8.70 6.59 -7.18
N ASP A 107 9.20 6.82 -5.98
CA ASP A 107 10.13 5.91 -5.32
C ASP A 107 9.40 4.90 -4.42
N ILE A 108 9.92 3.68 -4.33
CA ILE A 108 9.37 2.63 -3.45
C ILE A 108 10.45 2.14 -2.49
N PRO A 109 10.60 2.80 -1.32
CA PRO A 109 11.40 2.29 -0.23
C PRO A 109 10.64 1.21 0.56
N VAL A 110 11.07 -0.05 0.43
CA VAL A 110 10.60 -1.17 1.27
C VAL A 110 11.71 -1.59 2.21
N SER A 111 11.46 -1.60 3.52
CA SER A 111 12.49 -1.93 4.51
C SER A 111 12.49 -3.40 4.92
N LEU A 112 11.34 -3.94 5.31
CA LEU A 112 11.15 -5.33 5.74
C LEU A 112 9.84 -5.84 5.17
N SER A 113 9.88 -6.94 4.41
CA SER A 113 8.68 -7.65 3.99
C SER A 113 8.87 -9.15 4.07
N ASP A 114 8.03 -9.84 4.83
CA ASP A 114 8.02 -11.31 4.85
C ASP A 114 7.20 -11.89 3.68
N GLY A 115 6.50 -11.03 2.93
CA GLY A 115 5.75 -11.32 1.71
C GLY A 115 6.54 -11.21 0.42
N ASP A 116 5.86 -11.56 -0.67
CA ASP A 116 6.30 -11.24 -2.03
C ASP A 116 6.00 -9.77 -2.32
N VAL A 117 6.96 -9.06 -2.92
CA VAL A 117 6.79 -7.64 -3.30
C VAL A 117 6.99 -7.53 -4.81
N PRO A 118 5.95 -7.78 -5.62
CA PRO A 118 6.00 -7.51 -7.04
C PRO A 118 5.81 -6.02 -7.28
N VAL A 119 6.80 -5.39 -7.92
CA VAL A 119 6.83 -3.96 -8.20
C VAL A 119 6.86 -3.72 -9.70
N SER A 120 5.91 -2.92 -10.20
CA SER A 120 5.86 -2.46 -11.58
C SER A 120 5.93 -0.94 -11.61
N LEU A 121 7.03 -0.39 -12.16
CA LEU A 121 7.22 1.06 -12.37
C LEU A 121 7.52 1.38 -13.82
N ALA A 122 7.11 2.56 -14.28
CA ALA A 122 7.52 3.07 -15.58
C ALA A 122 8.88 3.78 -15.49
N ASP A 123 9.02 4.72 -14.55
CA ASP A 123 10.25 5.47 -14.27
C ASP A 123 10.48 5.54 -12.72
N TYR A 124 11.73 5.74 -12.27
CA TYR A 124 12.20 5.87 -10.86
C TYR A 124 12.78 4.63 -10.13
N ASP A 125 13.39 4.87 -8.96
CA ASP A 125 14.21 3.93 -8.20
C ASP A 125 13.40 3.09 -7.19
N VAL A 126 13.72 1.80 -7.11
CA VAL A 126 13.19 0.89 -6.08
C VAL A 126 14.29 0.49 -5.14
N CYS A 127 14.09 0.79 -3.85
CA CYS A 127 15.02 0.47 -2.79
C CYS A 127 14.37 -0.54 -1.84
N VAL A 128 14.79 -1.80 -1.88
CA VAL A 128 14.32 -2.82 -0.94
C VAL A 128 15.46 -3.21 0.00
N SER A 129 15.39 -2.80 1.25
CA SER A 129 16.46 -3.08 2.22
C SER A 129 16.49 -4.55 2.62
N GLN A 130 15.34 -5.14 2.95
CA GLN A 130 15.19 -6.54 3.34
C GLN A 130 13.80 -7.06 2.93
N SER A 131 13.75 -8.29 2.45
CA SER A 131 12.54 -9.08 2.30
C SER A 131 12.92 -10.55 2.44
N ASP A 132 12.03 -11.37 2.99
CA ASP A 132 12.32 -12.78 3.26
C ASP A 132 11.91 -13.70 2.10
N LYS A 133 11.01 -13.26 1.21
CA LYS A 133 10.56 -14.02 0.03
C LYS A 133 11.07 -13.43 -1.30
N SER A 134 10.22 -13.37 -2.34
CA SER A 134 10.61 -13.02 -3.70
C SER A 134 10.34 -11.55 -4.01
N LEU A 135 11.29 -10.92 -4.68
CA LEU A 135 11.14 -9.59 -5.25
C LEU A 135 11.11 -9.71 -6.76
N LEU A 136 9.97 -9.35 -7.34
CA LEU A 136 9.80 -9.25 -8.78
C LEU A 136 9.73 -7.77 -9.13
N VAL A 137 10.68 -7.29 -9.94
CA VAL A 137 10.69 -5.88 -10.36
C VAL A 137 10.64 -5.84 -11.87
N SER A 138 9.60 -5.19 -12.41
CA SER A 138 9.36 -5.01 -13.84
C SER A 138 9.45 -3.52 -14.18
N GLN A 139 10.59 -3.07 -14.73
CA GLN A 139 10.90 -1.64 -14.95
C GLN A 139 11.79 -1.41 -16.17
N VAL A 140 11.78 -0.16 -16.68
CA VAL A 140 12.53 0.24 -17.88
C VAL A 140 13.97 0.71 -17.56
N MET A 141 14.24 1.27 -16.36
CA MET A 141 15.56 1.86 -16.06
C MET A 141 15.85 2.03 -14.55
N THR A 142 16.54 1.08 -13.89
CA THR A 142 16.78 1.20 -12.42
C THR A 142 18.03 0.49 -11.85
N VAL A 143 18.60 1.06 -10.78
CA VAL A 143 19.63 0.46 -9.90
C VAL A 143 18.94 -0.22 -8.72
N LEU A 144 18.94 -1.55 -8.69
CA LEU A 144 18.36 -2.28 -7.57
C LEU A 144 19.39 -2.50 -6.45
N SER A 145 19.09 -2.02 -5.24
CA SER A 145 19.88 -2.32 -4.04
C SER A 145 19.05 -3.20 -3.11
N ALA A 146 19.41 -4.48 -3.03
CA ALA A 146 18.84 -5.45 -2.11
C ALA A 146 19.95 -6.06 -1.24
N SER A 147 19.76 -6.06 0.08
CA SER A 147 20.79 -6.53 1.02
C SER A 147 20.78 -8.05 1.21
N GLN A 148 19.62 -8.72 1.02
CA GLN A 148 19.45 -10.14 1.41
C GLN A 148 18.58 -11.02 0.48
N ILE A 149 18.25 -10.61 -0.76
CA ILE A 149 17.19 -11.27 -1.56
C ILE A 149 17.66 -11.81 -2.91
N VAL A 150 17.00 -12.88 -3.38
CA VAL A 150 17.02 -13.35 -4.77
C VAL A 150 16.13 -12.45 -5.62
N VAL A 151 16.75 -11.50 -6.30
CA VAL A 151 16.07 -10.57 -7.21
C VAL A 151 15.84 -11.28 -8.55
N PHE A 152 14.59 -11.33 -9.00
CA PHE A 152 14.26 -11.66 -10.39
C PHE A 152 13.91 -10.38 -11.15
N VAL A 153 14.87 -9.92 -11.96
CA VAL A 153 14.62 -8.86 -12.95
C VAL A 153 14.08 -9.52 -14.21
N CYS A 154 12.81 -9.28 -14.53
CA CYS A 154 12.24 -9.68 -15.82
C CYS A 154 12.57 -8.60 -16.87
N PHE A 155 13.27 -8.99 -17.94
CA PHE A 155 13.48 -8.19 -19.15
C PHE A 155 12.47 -8.54 -20.23
#